data_AF-A0AAJ6FX75-F1
#
_entry.id   AF-A0AAJ6FX75-F1
#
_cell.length_a   1.000
_cell.length_b   1.000
_cell.length_c   1.000
_cell.angle_alpha   90.00
_cell.angle_beta   90.00
_cell.angle_gamma   90.00
#
_symmetry.space_group_name_H-M   'P 1'
#
loop_
_entity.id
_entity.type
_entity.pdbx_description
1 polymer ?
#
loop_
_entity_poly.entity_id
_entity_poly.type
_entity_poly.pdbx_seq_one_letter_code
_entity_poly.pdbx_strand_id
1 'polypeptide(L)'
;MLTLIGLLTIAALVALLITGRTTAIIALVLVPLVAALIVGTGTDALAGYFNDGLRRVAPIAAMFMFAITFFGVLQDAGLFRPLVDGLVRMTAGNVVAVAMMTALLGMVAHLDGAGATTFLLTVPALLPLYRRLHMSPYLMLLLLATGAGIFNMLPWAGPLGRAAAVTGIDVGVLWQPLVPVQVVGAVLLLAMAAVLGLRERGRAARLAASGGDLAPAGTAAPLPRAAAPVPVRHAGLNALLFVAVLGALVGSLLPSAYIFMIGLALALLINYRGPAQQMEAIAAHAPAALKMGAIILAAGSFLGVMDGSGMLRSIAADLAHVLPDSMLPWLHVLLGVVGLPMELLLSTDAYYFGLLPVVLEITTPLGVDPAHSVYALTIGNIVGTFISPFSPALWLALGLAGADIGRHIRYSLGWMWGFSLLLLGAAWLLGVF
;
A
#
# COMPACT_ATOMS: atom_id res chain seq x y z
N MET A 1 0.15 8.32 34.81
CA MET A 1 1.42 7.59 34.60
C MET A 1 1.36 6.71 33.36
N LEU A 2 0.37 5.82 33.22
CA LEU A 2 0.20 4.94 32.06
C LEU A 2 0.11 5.70 30.72
N THR A 3 -0.66 6.79 30.67
CA THR A 3 -0.73 7.65 29.46
C THR A 3 0.63 8.16 29.01
N LEU A 4 1.44 8.68 29.95
CA LEU A 4 2.75 9.20 29.62
C LEU A 4 3.65 8.10 29.07
N ILE A 5 3.65 6.92 29.71
CA ILE A 5 4.42 5.77 29.24
C ILE A 5 3.92 5.34 27.85
N GLY A 6 2.61 5.23 27.64
CA GLY A 6 2.01 4.87 26.37
C GLY A 6 2.33 5.86 25.24
N LEU A 7 2.18 7.16 25.49
CA LEU A 7 2.55 8.21 24.53
C LEU A 7 4.03 8.19 24.20
N LEU A 8 4.91 8.03 25.20
CA LEU A 8 6.35 7.89 24.97
C LEU A 8 6.68 6.61 24.19
N THR A 9 5.93 5.53 24.41
CA THR A 9 6.08 4.26 23.68
C THR A 9 5.72 4.42 22.21
N ILE A 10 4.59 5.06 21.90
CA ILE A 10 4.19 5.38 20.52
C ILE A 10 5.18 6.35 19.88
N ALA A 11 5.58 7.42 20.60
CA ALA A 11 6.54 8.39 20.09
C ALA A 11 7.89 7.74 19.79
N ALA A 12 8.38 6.86 20.66
CA ALA A 12 9.62 6.11 20.46
C ALA A 12 9.49 5.15 19.26
N LEU A 13 8.38 4.41 19.15
CA LEU A 13 8.09 3.55 18.00
C LEU A 13 8.13 4.36 16.70
N VAL A 14 7.33 5.43 16.63
CA VAL A 14 7.22 6.28 15.45
C VAL A 14 8.57 6.90 15.09
N ALA A 15 9.33 7.42 16.07
CA ALA A 15 10.65 7.97 15.83
C ALA A 15 11.66 6.92 15.31
N LEU A 16 11.65 5.70 15.84
CA LEU A 16 12.51 4.62 15.38
C LEU A 16 12.16 4.17 13.95
N LEU A 17 10.86 4.10 13.62
CA LEU A 17 10.40 3.75 12.28
C LEU A 17 10.69 4.84 11.25
N ILE A 18 10.55 6.12 11.62
CA ILE A 18 10.85 7.26 10.75
C ILE A 18 12.36 7.39 10.51
N THR A 19 13.18 7.24 11.54
CA THR A 19 14.64 7.41 11.39
C THR A 19 15.29 6.31 10.55
N GLY A 20 14.61 5.18 10.33
CA GLY A 20 15.11 4.07 9.53
C GLY A 20 16.36 3.38 10.11
N ARG A 21 16.74 3.70 11.34
CA ARG A 21 17.94 3.15 12.01
C ARG A 21 17.73 1.74 12.55
N THR A 22 16.48 1.30 12.64
CA THR A 22 16.10 -0.04 13.12
C THR A 22 15.09 -0.66 12.17
N THR A 23 14.99 -1.99 12.18
CA THR A 23 13.91 -2.68 11.45
C THR A 23 12.61 -2.54 12.24
N ALA A 24 11.47 -2.55 11.53
CA ALA A 24 10.15 -2.48 12.18
C ALA A 24 9.96 -3.60 13.21
N ILE A 25 10.52 -4.78 12.97
CA ILE A 25 10.50 -5.93 13.90
C ILE A 25 11.14 -5.56 15.24
N ILE A 26 12.33 -4.94 15.23
CA ILE A 26 13.03 -4.55 16.46
C ILE A 26 12.20 -3.53 17.23
N ALA A 27 11.67 -2.52 16.54
CA ALA A 27 10.89 -1.47 17.17
C ALA A 27 9.58 -2.01 17.76
N LEU A 28 8.83 -2.82 17.00
CA LEU A 28 7.55 -3.39 17.43
C LEU A 28 7.68 -4.45 18.54
N VAL A 29 8.84 -5.06 18.73
CA VAL A 29 9.05 -6.05 19.81
C VAL A 29 9.65 -5.40 21.06
N LEU A 30 10.75 -4.64 20.91
CA LEU A 30 11.52 -4.18 22.07
C LEU A 30 10.93 -2.94 22.74
N VAL A 31 10.37 -2.00 21.97
CA VAL A 31 9.78 -0.77 22.53
C VAL A 31 8.62 -1.08 23.49
N PRO A 32 7.60 -1.86 23.11
CA PRO A 32 6.52 -2.19 24.02
C PRO A 32 6.98 -3.09 25.18
N LEU A 33 7.98 -3.95 24.98
CA LEU A 33 8.57 -4.74 26.06
C LEU A 33 9.17 -3.84 27.15
N VAL A 34 10.00 -2.86 26.76
CA VAL A 34 10.59 -1.91 27.70
C VAL A 34 9.49 -1.11 28.42
N ALA A 35 8.46 -0.67 27.69
CA ALA A 35 7.32 0.01 28.29
C ALA A 35 6.59 -0.85 29.33
N ALA A 36 6.32 -2.12 29.01
CA ALA A 36 5.67 -3.05 29.92
C ALA A 36 6.49 -3.29 31.20
N LEU A 37 7.83 -3.36 31.08
CA LEU A 37 8.74 -3.46 32.22
C LEU A 37 8.70 -2.20 33.09
N ILE A 38 8.64 -1.00 32.49
CA ILE A 38 8.51 0.27 33.21
C ILE A 38 7.15 0.35 33.95
N VAL A 39 6.08 -0.16 33.33
CA VAL A 39 4.75 -0.28 33.96
C VAL A 39 4.77 -1.25 35.16
N GLY A 40 5.76 -2.15 35.24
CA GLY A 40 5.84 -3.18 36.27
C GLY A 40 5.01 -4.43 35.92
N THR A 41 4.82 -4.70 34.63
CA THR A 41 4.05 -5.86 34.15
C THR A 41 4.80 -7.16 34.47
N GLY A 42 4.17 -8.07 35.20
CA GLY A 42 4.73 -9.39 35.48
C GLY A 42 4.88 -10.26 34.22
N THR A 43 5.78 -11.24 34.26
CA THR A 43 6.08 -12.11 33.11
C THR A 43 4.87 -12.89 32.61
N ASP A 44 3.98 -13.33 33.51
CA ASP A 44 2.80 -14.11 33.14
C ASP A 44 1.78 -13.26 32.37
N ALA A 45 1.54 -12.03 32.84
CA ALA A 45 0.68 -11.07 32.15
C ALA A 45 1.27 -10.69 30.78
N LEU A 46 2.59 -10.46 30.71
CA LEU A 46 3.27 -10.16 29.46
C LEU A 46 3.15 -11.30 28.44
N ALA A 47 3.28 -12.56 28.89
CA ALA A 47 3.08 -13.73 28.03
C ALA A 47 1.63 -13.84 27.54
N GLY A 48 0.65 -13.54 28.40
CA GLY A 48 -0.76 -13.44 28.02
C GLY A 48 -0.98 -12.40 26.91
N TYR A 49 -0.51 -11.18 27.15
CA TYR A 49 -0.61 -10.06 26.20
C TYR A 49 0.01 -10.39 24.84
N PHE A 50 1.21 -11.00 24.85
CA PHE A 50 1.86 -11.47 23.63
C PHE A 50 1.01 -12.51 22.88
N ASN A 51 0.50 -13.53 23.58
CA ASN A 51 -0.27 -14.61 22.97
C ASN A 51 -1.60 -14.11 22.37
N ASP A 52 -2.29 -13.20 23.06
CA ASP A 52 -3.54 -12.61 22.57
C ASP A 52 -3.29 -11.76 21.31
N GLY A 53 -2.23 -10.94 21.35
CA GLY A 53 -1.79 -10.18 20.19
C GLY A 53 -1.41 -11.06 19.01
N LEU A 54 -0.67 -12.15 19.25
CA LEU A 54 -0.24 -13.09 18.22
C LEU A 54 -1.43 -13.82 17.56
N ARG A 55 -2.39 -14.29 18.37
CA ARG A 55 -3.60 -14.96 17.87
C ARG A 55 -4.41 -14.07 16.94
N ARG A 56 -4.52 -12.79 17.26
CA ARG A 56 -5.24 -11.79 16.45
C ARG A 56 -4.61 -11.60 15.06
N VAL A 57 -3.28 -11.52 15.00
CA VAL A 57 -2.57 -11.15 13.75
C VAL A 57 -2.10 -12.33 12.91
N ALA A 58 -2.06 -13.55 13.47
CA ALA A 58 -1.58 -14.74 12.77
C ALA A 58 -2.29 -15.02 11.42
N PRO A 59 -3.62 -14.89 11.29
CA PRO A 59 -4.28 -15.08 10.00
C PRO A 59 -3.83 -14.07 8.94
N ILE A 60 -3.57 -12.82 9.36
CA ILE A 60 -3.10 -11.75 8.47
C ILE A 60 -1.66 -12.00 8.02
N ALA A 61 -0.79 -12.43 8.95
CA ALA A 61 0.59 -12.80 8.62
C ALA A 61 0.62 -13.96 7.61
N ALA A 62 -0.20 -14.99 7.84
CA ALA A 62 -0.35 -16.12 6.90
C ALA A 62 -0.82 -15.63 5.53
N MET A 63 -1.85 -14.78 5.48
CA MET A 63 -2.33 -14.21 4.23
C MET A 63 -1.22 -13.50 3.45
N PHE A 64 -0.47 -12.58 4.06
CA PHE A 64 0.60 -11.88 3.36
C PHE A 64 1.67 -12.83 2.83
N MET A 65 2.07 -13.83 3.63
CA MET A 65 3.08 -14.81 3.19
C MET A 65 2.62 -15.55 1.93
N PHE A 66 1.40 -16.11 1.95
CA PHE A 66 0.89 -16.87 0.82
C PHE A 66 0.50 -15.99 -0.38
N ALA A 67 -0.03 -14.79 -0.16
CA ALA A 67 -0.37 -13.85 -1.22
C ALA A 67 0.88 -13.38 -1.96
N ILE A 68 1.93 -13.00 -1.24
CA ILE A 68 3.20 -12.55 -1.84
C ILE A 68 3.81 -13.67 -2.68
N THR A 69 3.86 -14.90 -2.16
CA THR A 69 4.39 -16.04 -2.93
C THR A 69 3.49 -16.40 -4.12
N PHE A 70 2.16 -16.36 -3.97
CA PHE A 70 1.21 -16.60 -5.05
C PHE A 70 1.40 -15.62 -6.20
N PHE A 71 1.43 -14.33 -5.91
CA PHE A 71 1.65 -13.30 -6.92
C PHE A 71 3.06 -13.35 -7.50
N GLY A 72 4.08 -13.66 -6.69
CA GLY A 72 5.44 -13.89 -7.18
C GLY A 72 5.49 -15.00 -8.23
N VAL A 73 4.86 -16.15 -7.96
CA VAL A 73 4.76 -17.26 -8.92
C VAL A 73 4.03 -16.86 -10.20
N LEU A 74 2.91 -16.15 -10.11
CA LEU A 74 2.17 -15.69 -11.28
C LEU A 74 2.93 -14.64 -12.09
N GLN A 75 3.70 -13.80 -11.41
CA GLN A 75 4.58 -12.81 -12.04
C GLN A 75 5.73 -13.49 -12.78
N ASP A 76 6.35 -14.50 -12.19
CA ASP A 76 7.38 -15.33 -12.84
C ASP A 76 6.82 -16.12 -14.04
N ALA A 77 5.53 -16.46 -14.01
CA ALA A 77 4.82 -17.04 -15.14
C ALA A 77 4.41 -16.01 -16.21
N GLY A 78 4.62 -14.71 -15.95
CA GLY A 78 4.37 -13.63 -16.88
C GLY A 78 2.91 -13.19 -16.99
N LEU A 79 2.06 -13.44 -15.98
CA LEU A 79 0.61 -13.16 -16.02
C LEU A 79 0.28 -11.73 -16.51
N PHE A 80 0.95 -10.71 -15.98
CA PHE A 80 0.64 -9.32 -16.26
C PHE A 80 1.22 -8.79 -17.58
N ARG A 81 2.15 -9.51 -18.22
CA ARG A 81 2.86 -9.02 -19.43
C ARG A 81 1.96 -8.83 -20.64
N PRO A 82 1.14 -9.83 -21.07
CA PRO A 82 0.29 -9.65 -22.25
C PRO A 82 -0.67 -8.48 -22.11
N LEU A 83 -1.16 -8.25 -20.89
CA LEU A 83 -2.03 -7.13 -20.58
C LEU A 83 -1.29 -5.81 -20.74
N VAL A 84 -0.11 -5.68 -20.13
CA VAL A 84 0.70 -4.46 -20.19
C VAL A 84 1.13 -4.14 -21.62
N ASP A 85 1.63 -5.15 -22.35
CA ASP A 85 2.06 -4.98 -23.74
C ASP A 85 0.88 -4.58 -24.64
N GLY A 86 -0.30 -5.16 -24.42
CA GLY A 86 -1.52 -4.78 -25.12
C GLY A 86 -1.89 -3.33 -24.87
N LEU A 87 -1.87 -2.91 -23.61
CA LEU A 87 -2.17 -1.54 -23.22
C LEU A 87 -1.18 -0.52 -23.84
N VAL A 88 0.12 -0.81 -23.83
CA VAL A 88 1.12 0.09 -24.44
C VAL A 88 0.91 0.25 -25.96
N ARG A 89 0.50 -0.80 -26.67
CA ARG A 89 0.25 -0.75 -28.13
C ARG A 89 -0.94 0.13 -28.53
N MET A 90 -1.90 0.35 -27.63
CA MET A 90 -3.10 1.15 -27.90
C MET A 90 -2.84 2.67 -27.97
N THR A 91 -1.61 3.14 -27.69
CA THR A 91 -1.34 4.56 -27.42
C THR A 91 -1.21 5.49 -28.64
N ALA A 92 -1.11 4.96 -29.87
CA ALA A 92 -1.17 5.69 -31.16
C ALA A 92 -0.45 7.06 -31.25
N GLY A 93 0.55 7.34 -30.40
CA GLY A 93 1.25 8.63 -30.34
C GLY A 93 0.45 9.81 -29.76
N ASN A 94 -0.76 9.60 -29.23
CA ASN A 94 -1.57 10.68 -28.65
C ASN A 94 -1.22 10.90 -27.17
N VAL A 95 -0.75 12.09 -26.82
CA VAL A 95 -0.36 12.48 -25.44
C VAL A 95 -1.45 12.23 -24.40
N VAL A 96 -2.72 12.51 -24.73
CA VAL A 96 -3.84 12.30 -23.81
C VAL A 96 -4.10 10.80 -23.62
N ALA A 97 -4.08 10.03 -24.72
CA ALA A 97 -4.22 8.59 -24.64
C ALA A 97 -3.10 7.96 -23.81
N VAL A 98 -1.85 8.40 -23.99
CA VAL A 98 -0.71 7.93 -23.18
C VAL A 98 -0.89 8.23 -21.70
N ALA A 99 -1.39 9.42 -21.34
CA ALA A 99 -1.68 9.74 -19.94
C ALA A 99 -2.77 8.81 -19.35
N MET A 100 -3.90 8.65 -20.03
CA MET A 100 -4.97 7.75 -19.58
C MET A 100 -4.51 6.29 -19.48
N MET A 101 -3.72 5.83 -20.45
CA MET A 101 -3.13 4.49 -20.45
C MET A 101 -2.14 4.29 -19.31
N THR A 102 -1.40 5.34 -18.94
CA THR A 102 -0.47 5.29 -17.80
C THR A 102 -1.22 5.13 -16.48
N ALA A 103 -2.32 5.85 -16.30
CA ALA A 103 -3.21 5.66 -15.15
C ALA A 103 -3.75 4.22 -15.09
N LEU A 104 -4.23 3.69 -16.22
CA LEU A 104 -4.73 2.32 -16.30
C LEU A 104 -3.65 1.27 -15.98
N LEU A 105 -2.43 1.47 -16.51
CA LEU A 105 -1.29 0.62 -16.20
C LEU A 105 -0.92 0.65 -14.71
N GLY A 106 -0.97 1.83 -14.07
CA GLY A 106 -0.72 1.96 -12.64
C GLY A 106 -1.69 1.14 -11.79
N MET A 107 -2.97 1.07 -12.20
CA MET A 107 -3.98 0.25 -11.53
C MET A 107 -3.77 -1.24 -11.79
N VAL A 108 -3.64 -1.65 -13.06
CA VAL A 108 -3.60 -3.07 -13.40
C VAL A 108 -2.28 -3.74 -12.99
N ALA A 109 -1.15 -3.05 -13.16
CA ALA A 109 0.14 -3.56 -12.74
C ALA A 109 0.34 -3.56 -11.21
N HIS A 110 -0.64 -3.06 -10.45
CA HIS A 110 -0.65 -3.09 -8.99
C HIS A 110 -1.70 -4.05 -8.42
N LEU A 111 -2.35 -4.86 -9.25
CA LEU A 111 -3.28 -5.90 -8.78
C LEU A 111 -2.61 -6.93 -7.88
N ASP A 112 -1.28 -7.07 -7.93
CA ASP A 112 -0.48 -7.89 -7.03
C ASP A 112 -0.16 -7.18 -5.69
N GLY A 113 -0.55 -5.91 -5.52
CA GLY A 113 -0.33 -5.13 -4.31
C GLY A 113 1.14 -4.74 -4.06
N ALA A 114 2.03 -4.94 -5.04
CA ALA A 114 3.46 -4.75 -4.86
C ALA A 114 3.98 -3.55 -5.68
N GLY A 115 4.26 -2.42 -5.03
CA GLY A 115 4.72 -1.22 -5.75
C GLY A 115 6.01 -1.45 -6.55
N ALA A 116 6.93 -2.28 -6.04
CA ALA A 116 8.19 -2.56 -6.71
C ALA A 116 7.97 -3.24 -8.08
N THR A 117 7.08 -4.24 -8.14
CA THR A 117 6.76 -4.98 -9.37
C THR A 117 6.02 -4.06 -10.35
N THR A 118 5.07 -3.27 -9.85
CA THR A 118 4.35 -2.25 -10.62
C THR A 118 5.30 -1.32 -11.35
N PHE A 119 6.27 -0.71 -10.65
CA PHE A 119 7.19 0.24 -11.27
C PHE A 119 8.27 -0.42 -12.13
N LEU A 120 8.77 -1.60 -11.76
CA LEU A 120 9.72 -2.37 -12.58
C LEU A 120 9.15 -2.73 -13.95
N LEU A 121 7.84 -2.98 -14.00
CA LEU A 121 7.16 -3.35 -15.23
C LEU A 121 6.66 -2.12 -16.01
N THR A 122 6.11 -1.11 -15.34
CA THR A 122 5.49 0.03 -16.05
C THR A 122 6.49 1.11 -16.46
N VAL A 123 7.47 1.47 -15.62
CA VAL A 123 8.36 2.60 -15.91
C VAL A 123 9.25 2.34 -17.12
N PRO A 124 9.97 1.21 -17.26
CA PRO A 124 10.79 0.94 -18.44
C PRO A 124 9.98 0.84 -19.74
N ALA A 125 8.72 0.39 -19.66
CA ALA A 125 7.83 0.29 -20.82
C ALA A 125 7.32 1.67 -21.28
N LEU A 126 7.01 2.57 -20.34
CA LEU A 126 6.41 3.87 -20.64
C LEU A 126 7.43 4.98 -20.87
N LEU A 127 8.58 4.94 -20.20
CA LEU A 127 9.57 6.02 -20.24
C LEU A 127 10.07 6.34 -21.67
N PRO A 128 10.40 5.35 -22.53
CA PRO A 128 10.79 5.64 -23.92
C PRO A 128 9.67 6.33 -24.71
N LEU A 129 8.41 5.97 -24.47
CA LEU A 129 7.25 6.57 -25.11
C LEU A 129 7.03 8.02 -24.65
N TYR A 130 7.12 8.26 -23.33
CA TYR A 130 7.04 9.61 -22.75
C TYR A 130 8.12 10.52 -23.34
N ARG A 131 9.36 10.04 -23.48
CA ARG A 131 10.45 10.79 -24.10
C ARG A 131 10.18 11.10 -25.57
N ARG A 132 9.75 10.12 -26.38
CA ARG A 132 9.41 10.34 -27.79
C ARG A 132 8.32 11.40 -27.99
N LEU A 133 7.35 11.46 -27.08
CA LEU A 133 6.26 12.43 -27.10
C LEU A 133 6.57 13.72 -26.34
N HIS A 134 7.81 13.93 -25.90
CA HIS A 134 8.24 15.09 -25.12
C HIS A 134 7.41 15.31 -23.84
N MET A 135 6.82 14.24 -23.29
CA MET A 135 6.04 14.23 -22.06
C MET A 135 6.95 14.14 -20.82
N SER A 136 6.45 14.65 -19.70
CA SER A 136 7.15 14.73 -18.42
C SER A 136 7.16 13.37 -17.72
N PRO A 137 8.33 12.83 -17.35
CA PRO A 137 8.42 11.64 -16.51
C PRO A 137 7.71 11.83 -15.15
N TYR A 138 7.57 13.06 -14.65
CA TYR A 138 6.85 13.33 -13.40
C TYR A 138 5.35 13.14 -13.55
N LEU A 139 4.78 13.39 -14.73
CA LEU A 139 3.37 13.06 -15.01
C LEU A 139 3.17 11.55 -15.03
N MET A 140 4.10 10.81 -15.64
CA MET A 140 4.07 9.34 -15.63
C MET A 140 4.05 8.82 -14.19
N LEU A 141 5.02 9.27 -13.37
CA LEU A 141 5.13 8.86 -11.97
C LEU A 141 3.89 9.24 -11.17
N LEU A 142 3.34 10.44 -11.34
CA LEU A 142 2.10 10.88 -10.68
C LEU A 142 0.94 9.91 -10.97
N LEU A 143 0.72 9.59 -12.24
CA LEU A 143 -0.41 8.74 -12.65
C LEU A 143 -0.21 7.28 -12.22
N LEU A 144 1.01 6.75 -12.33
CA LEU A 144 1.35 5.42 -11.85
C LEU A 144 1.20 5.31 -10.32
N ALA A 145 1.77 6.27 -9.57
CA ALA A 145 1.70 6.31 -8.11
C ALA A 145 0.26 6.44 -7.61
N THR A 146 -0.56 7.27 -8.25
CA THR A 146 -1.98 7.42 -7.88
C THR A 146 -2.76 6.16 -8.18
N GLY A 147 -2.56 5.54 -9.34
CA GLY A 147 -3.20 4.27 -9.70
C GLY A 147 -2.84 3.13 -8.76
N ALA A 148 -1.55 2.99 -8.46
CA ALA A 148 -1.07 2.03 -7.48
C ALA A 148 -1.64 2.35 -6.08
N GLY A 149 -1.69 3.62 -5.67
CA GLY A 149 -2.28 4.03 -4.39
C GLY A 149 -3.74 3.62 -4.23
N ILE A 150 -4.59 3.81 -5.24
CA ILE A 150 -6.01 3.37 -5.20
C ILE A 150 -6.11 1.84 -5.03
N PHE A 151 -5.26 1.11 -5.73
CA PHE A 151 -5.26 -0.36 -5.70
C PHE A 151 -4.50 -0.94 -4.50
N ASN A 152 -3.78 -0.12 -3.75
CA ASN A 152 -3.17 -0.53 -2.49
C ASN A 152 -4.25 -0.77 -1.40
N MET A 153 -5.53 -0.46 -1.67
CA MET A 153 -6.68 -0.83 -0.82
C MET A 153 -7.02 -2.32 -0.89
N LEU A 154 -6.37 -3.09 -1.78
CA LEU A 154 -6.58 -4.52 -1.90
C LEU A 154 -6.24 -5.26 -0.59
N PRO A 155 -6.91 -6.39 -0.28
CA PRO A 155 -6.69 -7.13 0.97
C PRO A 155 -5.24 -7.55 1.21
N TRP A 156 -4.54 -7.95 0.15
CA TRP A 156 -3.15 -8.40 0.18
C TRP A 156 -2.14 -7.28 -0.01
N ALA A 157 -2.61 -6.04 -0.20
CA ALA A 157 -1.75 -4.87 -0.24
C ALA A 157 -1.44 -4.38 1.18
N GLY A 158 -0.44 -3.51 1.31
CA GLY A 158 0.16 -3.21 2.62
C GLY A 158 -0.80 -2.61 3.67
N PRO A 159 -1.58 -1.58 3.34
CA PRO A 159 -2.38 -0.82 4.31
C PRO A 159 -3.54 -1.60 4.95
N LEU A 160 -4.40 -2.25 4.15
CA LEU A 160 -5.62 -2.85 4.68
C LEU A 160 -5.32 -4.03 5.61
N GLY A 161 -4.31 -4.84 5.29
CA GLY A 161 -3.86 -5.90 6.18
C GLY A 161 -3.31 -5.39 7.52
N ARG A 162 -2.65 -4.22 7.56
CA ARG A 162 -2.21 -3.61 8.82
C ARG A 162 -3.38 -3.11 9.65
N ALA A 163 -4.36 -2.49 9.01
CA ALA A 163 -5.61 -2.10 9.66
C ALA A 163 -6.37 -3.31 10.20
N ALA A 164 -6.44 -4.42 9.45
CA ALA A 164 -7.01 -5.68 9.89
C ALA A 164 -6.28 -6.26 11.11
N ALA A 165 -4.94 -6.20 11.14
CA ALA A 165 -4.16 -6.63 12.30
C ALA A 165 -4.47 -5.81 13.56
N VAL A 166 -4.74 -4.51 13.41
CA VAL A 166 -5.08 -3.60 14.51
C VAL A 166 -6.53 -3.75 14.99
N THR A 167 -7.47 -3.97 14.07
CA THR A 167 -8.91 -4.07 14.39
C THR A 167 -9.34 -5.50 14.70
N GLY A 168 -8.61 -6.51 14.23
CA GLY A 168 -9.02 -7.92 14.29
C GLY A 168 -10.16 -8.27 13.32
N ILE A 169 -10.62 -7.31 12.51
CA ILE A 169 -11.64 -7.54 11.50
C ILE A 169 -11.01 -8.30 10.32
N ASP A 170 -11.74 -9.25 9.76
CA ASP A 170 -11.29 -9.94 8.54
C ASP A 170 -11.07 -8.93 7.41
N VAL A 171 -9.93 -9.06 6.74
CA VAL A 171 -9.49 -8.12 5.72
C VAL A 171 -10.35 -8.15 4.45
N GLY A 172 -10.95 -9.31 4.12
CA GLY A 172 -11.91 -9.41 3.02
C GLY A 172 -13.20 -8.65 3.33
N VAL A 173 -13.67 -8.75 4.58
CA VAL A 173 -14.82 -7.97 5.08
C VAL A 173 -14.53 -6.47 5.03
N LEU A 174 -13.34 -6.03 5.46
CA LEU A 174 -12.95 -4.62 5.33
C LEU A 174 -12.90 -4.16 3.86
N TRP A 175 -12.48 -5.03 2.94
CA TRP A 175 -12.29 -4.65 1.55
C TRP A 175 -13.60 -4.51 0.75
N GLN A 176 -14.62 -5.32 1.03
CA GLN A 176 -15.85 -5.34 0.23
C GLN A 176 -16.50 -3.94 0.08
N PRO A 177 -16.69 -3.13 1.14
CA PRO A 177 -17.23 -1.77 1.02
C PRO A 177 -16.30 -0.79 0.29
N LEU A 178 -15.00 -1.10 0.18
CA LEU A 178 -14.03 -0.27 -0.55
C LEU A 178 -14.08 -0.51 -2.07
N VAL A 179 -14.65 -1.63 -2.54
CA VAL A 179 -14.73 -1.92 -3.99
C VAL A 179 -15.44 -0.81 -4.78
N PRO A 180 -16.63 -0.31 -4.38
CA PRO A 180 -17.24 0.84 -5.05
C PRO A 180 -16.36 2.09 -5.02
N VAL A 181 -15.67 2.34 -3.90
CA VAL A 181 -14.74 3.48 -3.76
C VAL A 181 -13.57 3.35 -4.74
N GLN A 182 -13.00 2.15 -4.90
CA GLN A 182 -11.94 1.90 -5.88
C GLN A 182 -12.42 2.12 -7.32
N VAL A 183 -13.66 1.73 -7.65
CA VAL A 183 -14.26 2.00 -8.96
C VAL A 183 -14.39 3.50 -9.20
N VAL A 184 -14.92 4.24 -8.21
CA VAL A 184 -14.99 5.71 -8.30
C VAL A 184 -13.60 6.32 -8.45
N GLY A 185 -12.63 5.86 -7.66
CA GLY A 185 -11.23 6.27 -7.75
C GLY A 185 -10.65 6.01 -9.15
N ALA A 186 -10.89 4.85 -9.74
CA ALA A 186 -10.44 4.53 -11.09
C ALA A 186 -11.01 5.50 -12.13
N VAL A 187 -12.31 5.81 -12.05
CA VAL A 187 -12.97 6.78 -12.95
C VAL A 187 -12.41 8.18 -12.76
N LEU A 188 -12.27 8.63 -11.50
CA LEU A 188 -11.68 9.93 -11.17
C LEU A 188 -10.23 10.03 -11.67
N LEU A 189 -9.45 8.96 -11.56
CA LEU A 189 -8.05 8.95 -12.01
C LEU A 189 -7.96 9.03 -13.53
N LEU A 190 -8.83 8.32 -14.26
CA LEU A 190 -8.90 8.42 -15.72
C LEU A 190 -9.32 9.84 -16.16
N ALA A 191 -10.27 10.46 -15.46
CA ALA A 191 -10.65 11.85 -15.71
C ALA A 191 -9.49 12.82 -15.43
N MET A 192 -8.80 12.66 -14.29
CA MET A 192 -7.61 13.45 -13.96
C MET A 192 -6.50 13.25 -15.01
N ALA A 193 -6.26 12.02 -15.45
CA ALA A 193 -5.29 11.69 -16.49
C ALA A 193 -5.63 12.35 -17.83
N ALA A 194 -6.91 12.40 -18.21
CA ALA A 194 -7.35 13.10 -19.42
C ALA A 194 -7.09 14.62 -19.33
N VAL A 195 -7.45 15.24 -18.19
CA VAL A 195 -7.23 16.69 -17.96
C VAL A 195 -5.73 17.03 -17.96
N LEU A 196 -4.93 16.26 -17.23
CA LEU A 196 -3.47 16.45 -17.19
C LEU A 196 -2.83 16.15 -18.55
N GLY A 197 -3.32 15.14 -19.28
CA GLY A 197 -2.89 14.84 -20.63
C GLY A 197 -3.18 15.97 -21.63
N LEU A 198 -4.32 16.65 -21.51
CA LEU A 198 -4.64 17.81 -22.35
C LEU A 198 -3.70 18.99 -22.07
N ARG A 199 -3.40 19.26 -20.79
CA ARG A 199 -2.40 20.26 -20.38
C ARG A 199 -1.02 19.91 -20.91
N GLU A 200 -0.67 18.63 -20.81
CA GLU A 200 0.62 18.12 -21.25
C GLU A 200 0.79 18.17 -22.76
N ARG A 201 -0.28 17.93 -23.54
CA ARG A 201 -0.26 18.05 -25.00
C ARG A 201 0.19 19.45 -25.43
N GLY A 202 -0.34 20.49 -24.78
CA GLY A 202 0.08 21.88 -25.04
C GLY A 202 1.55 22.13 -24.68
N ARG A 203 2.00 21.62 -23.52
CA ARG A 203 3.39 21.74 -23.07
C ARG A 203 4.37 21.02 -24.01
N ALA A 204 4.06 19.77 -24.37
CA ALA A 204 4.85 18.93 -25.25
C ALA A 204 4.96 19.51 -26.65
N ALA A 205 3.86 20.03 -27.23
CA ALA A 205 3.87 20.68 -28.53
C ALA A 205 4.77 21.92 -28.56
N ARG A 206 4.72 22.77 -27.51
CA ARG A 206 5.60 23.94 -27.39
C ARG A 206 7.08 23.56 -27.30
N LEU A 207 7.40 22.51 -26.54
CA LEU A 207 8.77 22.05 -26.37
C LEU A 207 9.33 21.45 -27.68
N ALA A 208 8.51 20.69 -28.41
CA ALA A 208 8.86 20.17 -29.72
C ALA A 208 9.09 21.29 -30.74
N ALA A 209 8.25 22.33 -30.72
CA ALA A 209 8.40 23.49 -31.61
C ALA A 209 9.63 24.34 -31.31
N SER A 210 10.09 24.40 -30.05
CA SER A 210 11.29 25.14 -29.67
C SER A 210 12.61 24.43 -29.99
N GLY A 211 12.57 23.25 -30.63
CA GLY A 211 13.76 22.41 -30.87
C GLY A 211 14.48 22.04 -29.56
N GLY A 212 13.75 22.09 -28.44
CA GLY A 212 14.31 21.85 -27.13
C GLY A 212 14.60 20.37 -26.99
N ASP A 213 15.86 19.99 -27.22
CA ASP A 213 16.32 18.67 -26.82
C ASP A 213 15.90 18.43 -25.38
N LEU A 214 15.33 17.25 -25.12
CA LEU A 214 15.19 16.75 -23.76
C LEU A 214 16.57 16.85 -23.13
N ALA A 215 16.73 17.73 -22.14
CA ALA A 215 18.00 17.93 -21.46
C ALA A 215 18.65 16.55 -21.24
N PRO A 216 19.89 16.32 -21.71
CA PRO A 216 20.55 15.06 -21.48
C PRO A 216 20.61 14.89 -19.97
N ALA A 217 19.88 13.91 -19.43
CA ALA A 217 20.10 13.51 -18.05
C ALA A 217 21.58 13.18 -17.96
N GLY A 218 22.32 13.94 -17.16
CA GLY A 218 23.75 13.73 -16.93
C GLY A 218 23.99 12.26 -16.72
N THR A 219 24.85 11.67 -17.57
CA THR A 219 25.30 10.27 -17.54
C THR A 219 24.34 9.36 -16.77
N ALA A 220 23.14 9.14 -17.31
CA ALA A 220 22.25 8.14 -16.77
C ALA A 220 23.04 6.83 -16.75
N ALA A 221 23.22 6.26 -15.55
CA ALA A 221 23.77 4.92 -15.41
C ALA A 221 23.06 4.00 -16.42
N PRO A 222 23.74 3.02 -17.01
CA PRO A 222 23.13 2.11 -17.96
C PRO A 222 21.80 1.63 -17.37
N LEU A 223 20.70 1.80 -18.11
CA LEU A 223 19.43 1.19 -17.75
C LEU A 223 19.77 -0.25 -17.34
N PRO A 224 19.40 -0.71 -16.14
CA PRO A 224 19.64 -2.09 -15.76
C PRO A 224 19.12 -2.94 -16.91
N ARG A 225 19.99 -3.80 -17.47
CA ARG A 225 19.67 -4.66 -18.61
C ARG A 225 18.25 -5.13 -18.44
N ALA A 226 17.38 -4.84 -19.42
CA ALA A 226 16.02 -5.35 -19.43
C ALA A 226 16.09 -6.80 -19.00
N ALA A 227 15.46 -7.13 -17.86
CA ALA A 227 15.51 -8.47 -17.32
C ALA A 227 15.19 -9.44 -18.46
N ALA A 228 15.93 -10.56 -18.52
CA ALA A 228 15.73 -11.57 -19.55
C ALA A 228 14.23 -11.80 -19.77
N PRO A 229 13.76 -12.01 -21.02
CA PRO A 229 12.34 -12.14 -21.29
C PRO A 229 11.75 -13.22 -20.37
N VAL A 230 10.92 -12.81 -19.41
CA VAL A 230 10.24 -13.78 -18.54
C VAL A 230 9.25 -14.50 -19.43
N PRO A 231 9.39 -15.83 -19.62
CA PRO A 231 8.54 -16.56 -20.53
C PRO A 231 7.10 -16.54 -20.03
N VAL A 232 6.15 -16.18 -20.90
CA VAL A 232 4.72 -16.28 -20.59
C VAL A 232 4.32 -17.74 -20.61
N ARG A 233 4.01 -18.31 -19.45
CA ARG A 233 3.63 -19.72 -19.30
C ARG A 233 2.15 -19.82 -18.93
N HIS A 234 1.45 -20.76 -19.57
CA HIS A 234 0.07 -21.14 -19.22
C HIS A 234 -0.89 -19.94 -19.01
N ALA A 235 -0.77 -18.88 -19.82
CA ALA A 235 -1.42 -17.59 -19.57
C ALA A 235 -2.94 -17.70 -19.29
N GLY A 236 -3.66 -18.54 -20.03
CA GLY A 236 -5.10 -18.74 -19.83
C GLY A 236 -5.44 -19.40 -18.49
N LEU A 237 -4.70 -20.44 -18.09
CA LEU A 237 -4.90 -21.11 -16.81
C LEU A 237 -4.52 -20.21 -15.63
N ASN A 238 -3.40 -19.49 -15.74
CA ASN A 238 -2.98 -18.54 -14.73
C ASN A 238 -3.96 -17.36 -14.60
N ALA A 239 -4.52 -16.86 -15.71
CA ALA A 239 -5.56 -15.85 -15.68
C ALA A 239 -6.86 -16.37 -15.05
N LEU A 240 -7.28 -17.59 -15.38
CA LEU A 240 -8.45 -18.22 -14.76
C LEU A 240 -8.26 -18.40 -13.26
N LEU A 241 -7.09 -18.90 -12.83
CA LEU A 241 -6.76 -19.06 -11.42
C LEU A 241 -6.77 -17.70 -10.68
N PHE A 242 -6.17 -16.68 -11.27
CA PHE A 242 -6.17 -15.32 -10.72
C PHE A 242 -7.60 -14.80 -10.55
N VAL A 243 -8.45 -14.89 -11.58
CA VAL A 243 -9.85 -14.47 -11.50
C VAL A 243 -10.64 -15.28 -10.48
N ALA A 244 -10.40 -16.59 -10.37
CA ALA A 244 -11.06 -17.44 -9.39
C ALA A 244 -10.68 -17.06 -7.94
N VAL A 245 -9.40 -16.78 -7.67
CA VAL A 245 -8.92 -16.28 -6.37
C VAL A 245 -9.55 -14.93 -6.03
N LEU A 246 -9.58 -14.00 -7.00
CA LEU A 246 -10.25 -12.70 -6.81
C LEU A 246 -11.75 -12.86 -6.54
N GLY A 247 -12.45 -13.69 -7.31
CA GLY A 247 -13.88 -13.95 -7.10
C GLY A 247 -14.16 -14.56 -5.73
N ALA A 248 -13.31 -15.48 -5.27
CA ALA A 248 -13.44 -16.08 -3.94
C ALA A 248 -13.22 -15.05 -2.82
N LEU A 249 -12.29 -14.10 -3.00
CA LEU A 249 -12.05 -13.00 -2.05
C LEU A 249 -13.21 -12.01 -2.03
N VAL A 250 -13.73 -11.61 -3.20
CA VAL A 250 -14.90 -10.71 -3.30
C VAL A 250 -16.12 -11.33 -2.65
N GLY A 251 -16.33 -12.64 -2.85
CA GLY A 251 -17.47 -13.35 -2.26
C GLY A 251 -17.28 -13.74 -0.80
N SER A 252 -16.11 -13.51 -0.19
CA SER A 252 -15.77 -13.96 1.17
C SER A 252 -16.08 -15.44 1.41
N LEU A 253 -15.81 -16.30 0.41
CA LEU A 253 -16.18 -17.73 0.45
C LEU A 253 -15.43 -18.49 1.56
N LEU A 254 -14.19 -18.09 1.82
CA LEU A 254 -13.27 -18.69 2.78
C LEU A 254 -12.38 -17.58 3.38
N PRO A 255 -11.70 -17.82 4.52
CA PRO A 255 -10.72 -16.88 5.04
C PRO A 255 -9.64 -16.52 4.01
N SER A 256 -9.28 -15.24 3.90
CA SER A 256 -8.39 -14.77 2.81
C SER A 256 -7.05 -15.50 2.77
N ALA A 257 -6.48 -15.83 3.93
CA ALA A 257 -5.25 -16.62 4.03
C ALA A 257 -5.39 -17.98 3.35
N TYR A 258 -6.52 -18.67 3.57
CA TYR A 258 -6.74 -20.00 3.01
C TYR A 258 -7.00 -19.96 1.50
N ILE A 259 -7.69 -18.91 1.01
CA ILE A 259 -7.86 -18.68 -0.43
C ILE A 259 -6.49 -18.56 -1.11
N PHE A 260 -5.57 -17.76 -0.56
CA PHE A 260 -4.22 -17.64 -1.11
C PHE A 260 -3.38 -18.90 -0.98
N MET A 261 -3.55 -19.68 0.09
CA MET A 261 -2.90 -20.99 0.23
C MET A 261 -3.31 -21.95 -0.89
N ILE A 262 -4.62 -22.06 -1.15
CA ILE A 262 -5.15 -22.88 -2.25
C ILE A 262 -4.65 -22.34 -3.59
N GLY A 263 -4.72 -21.02 -3.78
CA GLY A 263 -4.23 -20.34 -4.98
C GLY A 263 -2.76 -20.65 -5.26
N LEU A 264 -1.89 -20.54 -4.26
CA LEU A 264 -0.46 -20.85 -4.39
C LEU A 264 -0.24 -22.33 -4.73
N ALA A 265 -0.92 -23.25 -4.05
CA ALA A 265 -0.80 -24.68 -4.33
C ALA A 265 -1.16 -24.99 -5.79
N LEU A 266 -2.26 -24.43 -6.29
CA LEU A 266 -2.67 -24.58 -7.70
C LEU A 266 -1.70 -23.90 -8.66
N ALA A 267 -1.21 -22.70 -8.35
CA ALA A 267 -0.23 -22.00 -9.18
C ALA A 267 1.07 -22.79 -9.32
N LEU A 268 1.52 -23.41 -8.23
CA LEU A 268 2.71 -24.27 -8.24
C LEU A 268 2.50 -25.54 -9.08
N LEU A 269 1.32 -26.18 -8.97
CA LEU A 269 0.98 -27.36 -9.78
C LEU A 269 0.87 -27.04 -11.28
N ILE A 270 0.36 -25.86 -11.63
CA ILE A 270 0.21 -25.43 -13.03
C ILE A 270 1.58 -25.12 -13.65
N ASN A 271 2.47 -24.44 -12.91
CA ASN A 271 3.67 -23.84 -13.49
C ASN A 271 4.96 -24.67 -13.31
N TYR A 272 4.97 -25.64 -12.38
CA TYR A 272 6.17 -26.42 -12.04
C TYR A 272 5.88 -27.92 -11.91
N ARG A 273 6.67 -28.73 -12.64
CA ARG A 273 6.40 -30.18 -12.83
C ARG A 273 6.86 -31.08 -11.68
N GLY A 274 7.62 -30.57 -10.72
CA GLY A 274 8.13 -31.40 -9.62
C GLY A 274 8.51 -30.62 -8.36
N PRO A 275 8.67 -31.33 -7.22
CA PRO A 275 8.83 -30.70 -5.91
C PRO A 275 10.03 -29.75 -5.81
N ALA A 276 11.15 -30.07 -6.47
CA ALA A 276 12.34 -29.22 -6.46
C ALA A 276 12.08 -27.85 -7.09
N GLN A 277 11.43 -27.82 -8.26
CA GLN A 277 11.08 -26.57 -8.95
C GLN A 277 10.03 -25.77 -8.17
N GLN A 278 9.07 -26.46 -7.54
CA GLN A 278 8.07 -25.82 -6.70
C GLN A 278 8.72 -25.14 -5.48
N MET A 279 9.67 -25.81 -4.84
CA MET A 279 10.39 -25.25 -3.71
C MET A 279 11.30 -24.09 -4.11
N GLU A 280 11.96 -24.18 -5.27
CA GLU A 280 12.76 -23.08 -5.82
C GLU A 280 11.92 -21.83 -6.08
N ALA A 281 10.71 -22.00 -6.64
CA ALA A 281 9.77 -20.91 -6.85
C ALA A 281 9.31 -20.27 -5.52
N ILE A 282 9.02 -21.07 -4.49
CA ILE A 282 8.70 -20.53 -3.15
C ILE A 282 9.90 -19.76 -2.58
N ALA A 283 11.10 -20.34 -2.66
CA ALA A 283 12.32 -19.74 -2.12
C ALA A 283 12.66 -18.39 -2.76
N ALA A 284 12.36 -18.21 -4.05
CA ALA A 284 12.57 -16.95 -4.75
C ALA A 284 11.78 -15.77 -4.13
N HIS A 285 10.59 -16.04 -3.58
CA HIS A 285 9.70 -15.01 -3.00
C HIS A 285 9.66 -15.03 -1.47
N ALA A 286 10.29 -16.03 -0.84
CA ALA A 286 10.34 -16.18 0.61
C ALA A 286 10.90 -14.96 1.36
N PRO A 287 11.96 -14.26 0.91
CA PRO A 287 12.48 -13.10 1.64
C PRO A 287 11.44 -11.99 1.82
N ALA A 288 10.64 -11.70 0.79
CA ALA A 288 9.58 -10.69 0.87
C ALA A 288 8.41 -11.14 1.74
N ALA A 289 7.96 -12.39 1.55
CA ALA A 289 6.88 -13.00 2.31
C ALA A 289 7.20 -13.06 3.82
N LEU A 290 8.37 -13.60 4.17
CA LEU A 290 8.83 -13.72 5.56
C LEU A 290 9.02 -12.36 6.22
N LYS A 291 9.57 -11.39 5.50
CA LYS A 291 9.74 -10.02 6.02
C LYS A 291 8.40 -9.41 6.41
N MET A 292 7.39 -9.49 5.54
CA MET A 292 6.05 -8.96 5.87
C MET A 292 5.38 -9.77 6.98
N GLY A 293 5.42 -11.10 6.92
CA GLY A 293 4.87 -11.95 7.98
C GLY A 293 5.47 -11.64 9.35
N ALA A 294 6.80 -11.48 9.45
CA ALA A 294 7.48 -11.14 10.69
C ALA A 294 7.08 -9.76 11.24
N ILE A 295 6.87 -8.77 10.37
CA ILE A 295 6.39 -7.44 10.79
C ILE A 295 4.98 -7.54 11.38
N ILE A 296 4.07 -8.28 10.74
CA ILE A 296 2.71 -8.46 11.23
C ILE A 296 2.69 -9.18 12.59
N LEU A 297 3.49 -10.24 12.74
CA LEU A 297 3.60 -10.96 14.02
C LEU A 297 4.20 -10.07 15.13
N ALA A 298 5.23 -9.27 14.79
CA ALA A 298 5.80 -8.29 15.71
C ALA A 298 4.78 -7.21 16.11
N ALA A 299 3.97 -6.74 15.16
CA ALA A 299 2.87 -5.82 15.45
C ALA A 299 1.83 -6.44 16.39
N GLY A 300 1.56 -7.75 16.29
CA GLY A 300 0.77 -8.49 17.27
C GLY A 300 1.34 -8.37 18.68
N SER A 301 2.66 -8.54 18.84
CA SER A 301 3.33 -8.32 20.13
C SER A 301 3.14 -6.90 20.64
N PHE A 302 3.31 -5.89 19.77
CA PHE A 302 3.10 -4.49 20.13
C PHE A 302 1.66 -4.23 20.60
N LEU A 303 0.68 -4.59 19.78
CA LEU A 303 -0.73 -4.36 20.05
C LEU A 303 -1.17 -5.08 21.32
N GLY A 304 -0.77 -6.34 21.48
CA GLY A 304 -1.08 -7.14 22.66
C GLY A 304 -0.58 -6.49 23.95
N VAL A 305 0.67 -6.02 23.97
CA VAL A 305 1.24 -5.34 25.14
C VAL A 305 0.57 -3.99 25.40
N MET A 306 0.35 -3.19 24.36
CA MET A 306 -0.23 -1.85 24.47
C MET A 306 -1.70 -1.88 24.94
N ASP A 307 -2.48 -2.84 24.46
CA ASP A 307 -3.87 -3.06 24.87
C ASP A 307 -3.96 -3.76 26.24
N GLY A 308 -3.24 -4.86 26.42
CA GLY A 308 -3.26 -5.65 27.66
C GLY A 308 -2.81 -4.86 28.88
N SER A 309 -1.80 -4.00 28.74
CA SER A 309 -1.34 -3.11 29.82
C SER A 309 -2.27 -1.92 30.12
N GLY A 310 -3.28 -1.67 29.28
CA GLY A 310 -4.18 -0.53 29.40
C GLY A 310 -3.56 0.82 29.00
N MET A 311 -2.38 0.83 28.37
CA MET A 311 -1.75 2.05 27.88
C MET A 311 -2.64 2.74 26.83
N LEU A 312 -3.18 1.99 25.86
CA LEU A 312 -4.05 2.56 24.82
C LEU A 312 -5.30 3.23 25.39
N ARG A 313 -6.01 2.53 26.28
CA ARG A 313 -7.17 3.07 27.01
C ARG A 313 -6.84 4.36 27.78
N SER A 314 -5.69 4.39 28.45
CA SER A 314 -5.25 5.57 29.21
C SER A 314 -4.97 6.76 28.29
N ILE A 315 -4.32 6.53 27.14
CA ILE A 315 -4.07 7.58 26.13
C ILE A 315 -5.38 8.16 25.63
N ALA A 316 -6.35 7.32 25.29
CA ALA A 316 -7.63 7.78 24.78
C ALA A 316 -8.39 8.63 25.79
N ALA A 317 -8.43 8.21 27.06
CA ALA A 317 -9.09 8.96 28.13
C ALA A 317 -8.47 10.36 28.32
N ASP A 318 -7.13 10.45 28.38
CA ASP A 318 -6.47 11.73 28.57
C ASP A 318 -6.52 12.61 27.32
N LEU A 319 -6.44 12.05 26.11
CA LEU A 319 -6.53 12.83 24.87
C LEU A 319 -7.96 13.37 24.66
N ALA A 320 -8.98 12.65 25.13
CA ALA A 320 -10.36 13.13 25.14
C ALA A 320 -10.56 14.40 25.98
N HIS A 321 -9.71 14.65 26.99
CA HIS A 321 -9.73 15.88 27.78
C HIS A 321 -9.02 17.06 27.10
N VAL A 322 -8.14 16.80 26.13
CA VAL A 322 -7.36 17.84 25.42
C VAL A 322 -8.06 18.31 24.16
N LEU A 323 -8.72 17.39 23.45
CA LEU A 323 -9.43 17.68 22.22
C LEU A 323 -10.86 18.19 22.52
N PRO A 324 -11.40 19.12 21.72
CA PRO A 324 -12.78 19.54 21.85
C PRO A 324 -13.75 18.36 21.66
N ASP A 325 -14.78 18.25 22.51
CA ASP A 325 -15.79 17.17 22.46
C ASP A 325 -16.41 16.99 21.07
N SER A 326 -16.63 18.11 20.37
CA SER A 326 -17.18 18.13 19.00
C SER A 326 -16.27 17.50 17.95
N MET A 327 -14.97 17.42 18.19
CA MET A 327 -13.99 16.82 17.27
C MET A 327 -13.82 15.31 17.49
N LEU A 328 -14.10 14.80 18.68
CA LEU A 328 -13.80 13.41 19.05
C LEU A 328 -14.49 12.38 18.15
N PRO A 329 -15.81 12.49 17.84
CA PRO A 329 -16.46 11.55 16.92
C PRO A 329 -15.88 11.63 15.50
N TRP A 330 -15.42 12.81 15.09
CA TRP A 330 -14.92 13.08 13.73
C TRP A 330 -13.41 12.89 13.57
N LEU A 331 -12.71 12.47 14.62
CA LEU A 331 -11.25 12.37 14.62
C LEU A 331 -10.71 11.54 13.45
N HIS A 332 -11.36 10.41 13.15
CA HIS A 332 -10.99 9.54 12.04
C HIS A 332 -11.12 10.22 10.67
N VAL A 333 -12.20 10.98 10.44
CA VAL A 333 -12.39 11.76 9.20
C VAL A 333 -11.37 12.90 9.09
N LEU A 334 -11.12 13.62 10.18
CA LEU A 334 -10.12 14.71 10.22
C LEU A 334 -8.72 14.17 9.88
N LEU A 335 -8.35 13.02 10.44
CA LEU A 335 -7.10 12.34 10.12
C LEU A 335 -7.07 11.79 8.69
N GLY A 336 -8.22 11.38 8.14
CA GLY A 336 -8.36 11.06 6.73
C GLY A 336 -8.06 12.27 5.82
N VAL A 337 -8.59 13.45 6.14
CA VAL A 337 -8.35 14.69 5.38
C VAL A 337 -6.86 15.05 5.31
N VAL A 338 -6.13 14.87 6.42
CA VAL A 338 -4.68 15.09 6.46
C VAL A 338 -3.86 13.81 6.23
N GLY A 339 -4.50 12.72 5.81
CA GLY A 339 -3.91 11.39 5.68
C GLY A 339 -2.71 11.34 4.76
N LEU A 340 -2.80 11.97 3.59
CA LEU A 340 -1.70 12.03 2.63
C LEU A 340 -0.52 12.88 3.12
N PRO A 341 -0.72 14.11 3.64
CA PRO A 341 0.36 14.84 4.31
C PRO A 341 1.03 14.03 5.43
N MET A 342 0.25 13.30 6.22
CA MET A 342 0.80 12.43 7.26
C MET A 342 1.65 11.29 6.68
N GLU A 343 1.32 10.72 5.53
CA GLU A 343 2.13 9.66 4.88
C GLU A 343 3.51 10.16 4.43
N LEU A 344 3.71 11.48 4.25
CA LEU A 344 5.03 12.05 4.01
C LEU A 344 5.88 12.15 5.27
N LEU A 345 5.26 12.10 6.45
CA LEU A 345 5.89 12.26 7.75
C LEU A 345 6.02 10.92 8.49
N LEU A 346 5.07 10.02 8.26
CA LEU A 346 4.94 8.73 8.91
C LEU A 346 5.17 7.62 7.89
N SER A 347 5.83 6.55 8.29
CA SER A 347 5.80 5.31 7.53
C SER A 347 4.42 4.66 7.64
N THR A 348 4.06 3.81 6.68
CA THR A 348 2.81 3.04 6.73
C THR A 348 2.69 2.23 8.04
N ASP A 349 3.80 1.65 8.53
CA ASP A 349 3.79 0.93 9.82
C ASP A 349 3.50 1.88 11.00
N ALA A 350 4.10 3.07 11.03
CA ALA A 350 3.83 4.07 12.07
C ALA A 350 2.37 4.56 12.04
N TYR A 351 1.82 4.75 10.83
CA TYR A 351 0.44 5.18 10.63
C TYR A 351 -0.56 4.14 11.16
N TYR A 352 -0.42 2.87 10.75
CA TYR A 352 -1.38 1.85 11.14
C TYR A 352 -1.11 1.25 12.51
N PHE A 353 0.13 0.97 12.91
CA PHE A 353 0.40 0.36 14.21
C PHE A 353 0.54 1.38 15.34
N GLY A 354 0.93 2.62 15.04
CA GLY A 354 1.06 3.67 16.05
C GLY A 354 -0.21 4.51 16.23
N LEU A 355 -0.75 5.05 15.13
CA LEU A 355 -1.83 6.04 15.18
C LEU A 355 -3.23 5.40 15.23
N LEU A 356 -3.54 4.46 14.33
CA LEU A 356 -4.89 3.87 14.25
C LEU A 356 -5.42 3.28 15.58
N PRO A 357 -4.65 2.54 16.41
CA PRO A 357 -5.18 2.01 17.67
C PRO A 357 -5.62 3.12 18.63
N VAL A 358 -4.90 4.24 18.66
CA VAL A 358 -5.26 5.41 19.48
C VAL A 358 -6.57 6.03 18.98
N VAL A 359 -6.73 6.15 17.66
CA VAL A 359 -7.97 6.66 17.06
C VAL A 359 -9.15 5.77 17.41
N LEU A 360 -8.98 4.45 17.35
CA LEU A 360 -10.04 3.49 17.66
C LEU A 360 -10.46 3.56 19.12
N GLU A 361 -9.52 3.69 20.05
CA GLU A 361 -9.81 3.80 21.48
C GLU A 361 -10.56 5.08 21.85
N ILE A 362 -10.40 6.15 21.05
CA ILE A 362 -11.15 7.40 21.23
C ILE A 362 -12.53 7.32 20.59
N THR A 363 -12.61 6.78 19.37
CA THR A 363 -13.82 6.86 18.53
C THR A 363 -14.83 5.74 18.83
N THR A 364 -14.37 4.53 19.15
CA THR A 364 -15.25 3.36 19.38
C THR A 364 -16.18 3.57 20.58
N PRO A 365 -15.72 4.08 21.74
CA PRO A 365 -16.62 4.36 22.88
C PRO A 365 -17.68 5.43 22.57
N LEU A 366 -17.46 6.26 21.56
CA LEU A 366 -18.39 7.29 21.08
C LEU A 366 -19.40 6.76 20.05
N GLY A 367 -19.38 5.45 19.79
CA GLY A 367 -20.31 4.78 18.87
C GLY A 367 -19.87 4.75 17.41
N VAL A 368 -18.63 5.12 17.10
CA VAL A 368 -18.07 4.99 15.74
C VAL A 368 -17.67 3.54 15.50
N ASP A 369 -18.16 2.94 14.41
CA ASP A 369 -17.74 1.60 14.00
C ASP A 369 -16.23 1.59 13.69
N PRO A 370 -15.44 0.63 14.23
CA PRO A 370 -14.01 0.52 13.93
C PRO A 370 -13.69 0.48 12.43
N ALA A 371 -14.56 -0.13 11.61
CA ALA A 371 -14.40 -0.18 10.17
C ALA A 371 -14.46 1.23 9.54
N HIS A 372 -15.35 2.11 10.03
CA HIS A 372 -15.47 3.49 9.55
C HIS A 372 -14.18 4.28 9.77
N SER A 373 -13.56 4.09 10.95
CA SER A 373 -12.26 4.66 11.25
C SER A 373 -11.16 4.14 10.32
N VAL A 374 -11.15 2.84 10.04
CA VAL A 374 -10.23 2.25 9.05
C VAL A 374 -10.43 2.87 7.68
N TYR A 375 -11.67 3.00 7.21
CA TYR A 375 -11.94 3.53 5.87
C TYR A 375 -11.50 4.97 5.70
N ALA A 376 -11.84 5.85 6.65
CA ALA A 376 -11.44 7.24 6.58
C ALA A 376 -9.90 7.40 6.57
N LEU A 377 -9.20 6.69 7.45
CA LEU A 377 -7.75 6.73 7.53
C LEU A 377 -7.11 6.13 6.28
N THR A 378 -7.56 4.96 5.82
CA THR A 378 -7.01 4.29 4.64
C THR A 378 -7.24 5.11 3.39
N ILE A 379 -8.45 5.57 3.11
CA ILE A 379 -8.75 6.35 1.90
C ILE A 379 -7.93 7.66 1.86
N GLY A 380 -7.87 8.36 2.99
CA GLY A 380 -7.12 9.60 3.13
C GLY A 380 -5.62 9.44 2.91
N ASN A 381 -5.06 8.34 3.42
CA ASN A 381 -3.63 8.04 3.45
C ASN A 381 -3.09 7.41 2.17
N ILE A 382 -3.85 6.49 1.57
CA ILE A 382 -3.27 5.47 0.70
C ILE A 382 -2.78 5.96 -0.66
N VAL A 383 -3.37 7.04 -1.16
CA VAL A 383 -2.87 7.74 -2.34
C VAL A 383 -1.46 8.26 -2.06
N GLY A 384 -1.13 8.61 -0.81
CA GLY A 384 0.16 9.10 -0.36
C GLY A 384 1.31 8.07 -0.36
N THR A 385 1.01 6.77 -0.40
CA THR A 385 2.03 5.72 -0.18
C THR A 385 3.18 5.80 -1.20
N PHE A 386 2.88 6.15 -2.46
CA PHE A 386 3.87 6.21 -3.54
C PHE A 386 4.34 7.65 -3.86
N ILE A 387 4.14 8.60 -2.95
CA ILE A 387 4.84 9.90 -2.93
C ILE A 387 5.76 10.03 -1.71
N SER A 388 5.59 9.15 -0.72
CA SER A 388 6.35 9.14 0.54
C SER A 388 7.81 8.70 0.36
N PRO A 389 8.77 9.42 0.97
CA PRO A 389 10.18 9.01 0.99
C PRO A 389 10.43 7.71 1.77
N PHE A 390 9.45 7.27 2.58
CA PHE A 390 9.51 6.01 3.32
C PHE A 390 9.16 4.79 2.46
N SER A 391 8.73 4.98 1.22
CA SER A 391 8.38 3.90 0.29
C SER A 391 9.59 3.48 -0.56
N PRO A 392 10.15 2.27 -0.39
CA PRO A 392 11.25 1.78 -1.22
C PRO A 392 10.85 1.65 -2.70
N ALA A 393 9.57 1.37 -2.97
CA ALA A 393 9.03 1.27 -4.32
C ALA A 393 9.09 2.61 -5.06
N LEU A 394 8.86 3.73 -4.36
CA LEU A 394 9.01 5.07 -4.95
C LEU A 394 10.46 5.32 -5.36
N TRP A 395 11.44 5.00 -4.51
CA TRP A 395 12.86 5.17 -4.85
C TRP A 395 13.25 4.36 -6.08
N LEU A 396 12.73 3.14 -6.21
CA LEU A 396 12.90 2.33 -7.42
C LEU A 396 12.30 3.02 -8.64
N ALA A 397 11.06 3.52 -8.55
CA ALA A 397 10.40 4.24 -9.64
C ALA A 397 11.18 5.47 -10.09
N LEU A 398 11.66 6.28 -9.14
CA LEU A 398 12.47 7.47 -9.39
C LEU A 398 13.79 7.10 -10.07
N GLY A 399 14.47 6.07 -9.59
CA GLY A 399 15.71 5.55 -10.20
C GLY A 399 15.51 5.08 -11.63
N LEU A 400 14.44 4.32 -11.90
CA LEU A 400 14.09 3.86 -13.25
C LEU A 400 13.71 5.03 -14.18
N ALA A 401 13.03 6.06 -13.66
CA ALA A 401 12.61 7.23 -14.41
C ALA A 401 13.73 8.26 -14.62
N GLY A 402 14.83 8.18 -13.86
CA GLY A 402 15.85 9.22 -13.77
C GLY A 402 15.30 10.53 -13.19
N ALA A 403 14.43 10.44 -12.20
CA ALA A 403 13.70 11.56 -11.62
C ALA A 403 14.18 11.89 -10.19
N ASP A 404 14.05 13.15 -9.80
CA ASP A 404 14.38 13.62 -8.45
C ASP A 404 13.16 13.58 -7.52
N ILE A 405 13.36 13.15 -6.28
CA ILE A 405 12.29 13.03 -5.28
C ILE A 405 11.70 14.40 -4.92
N GLY A 406 12.52 15.43 -4.72
CA GLY A 406 12.06 16.75 -4.30
C GLY A 406 11.23 17.43 -5.39
N ARG A 407 11.57 17.19 -6.66
CA ARG A 407 10.75 17.61 -7.81
C ARG A 407 9.48 16.78 -7.95
N HIS A 408 9.54 15.46 -7.71
CA HIS A 408 8.35 14.62 -7.76
C HIS A 408 7.34 14.99 -6.68
N ILE A 409 7.77 15.20 -5.43
CA ILE A 409 6.88 15.64 -4.34
C ILE A 409 6.21 16.96 -4.70
N ARG A 410 6.97 17.98 -5.10
CA ARG A 410 6.41 19.29 -5.49
C ARG A 410 5.45 19.20 -6.68
N TYR A 411 5.72 18.30 -7.62
CA TYR A 411 4.86 18.11 -8.78
C TYR A 411 3.54 17.39 -8.42
N SER A 412 3.62 16.37 -7.57
CA SER A 412 2.53 15.42 -7.34
C SER A 412 1.66 15.74 -6.13
N LEU A 413 2.22 16.38 -5.08
CA LEU A 413 1.56 16.53 -3.78
C LEU A 413 0.18 17.18 -3.88
N GLY A 414 0.05 18.32 -4.56
CA GLY A 414 -1.23 19.01 -4.68
C GLY A 414 -2.28 18.19 -5.43
N TRP A 415 -1.88 17.48 -6.49
CA TRP A 415 -2.77 16.62 -7.27
C TRP A 415 -3.23 15.41 -6.49
N MET A 416 -2.29 14.71 -5.85
CA MET A 416 -2.57 13.49 -5.10
C MET A 416 -3.37 13.79 -3.82
N TRP A 417 -3.12 14.93 -3.16
CA TRP A 417 -3.90 15.32 -2.00
C TRP A 417 -5.32 15.72 -2.39
N GLY A 418 -5.48 16.56 -3.42
CA GLY A 418 -6.80 16.89 -3.95
C GLY A 418 -7.58 15.64 -4.39
N PHE A 419 -6.89 14.69 -5.03
CA PHE A 419 -7.48 13.40 -5.40
C PHE A 419 -7.93 12.58 -4.17
N SER A 420 -7.09 12.49 -3.14
CA SER A 420 -7.44 11.82 -1.87
C SER A 420 -8.68 12.44 -1.21
N LEU A 421 -8.78 13.77 -1.17
CA LEU A 421 -9.94 14.47 -0.61
C LEU A 421 -11.22 14.23 -1.43
N LEU A 422 -11.13 14.21 -2.76
CA LEU A 422 -12.27 13.88 -3.62
C LEU A 422 -12.72 12.44 -3.40
N LEU A 423 -11.78 11.50 -3.23
CA LEU A 423 -12.09 10.10 -2.98
C LEU A 423 -12.71 9.90 -1.58
N LEU A 424 -12.20 10.61 -0.57
CA LEU A 424 -12.75 10.63 0.77
C LEU A 424 -14.19 11.17 0.77
N GLY A 425 -14.44 12.27 0.05
CA GLY A 425 -15.79 12.82 -0.13
C GLY A 425 -16.72 11.85 -0.88
N ALA A 426 -16.22 11.15 -1.90
CA ALA A 426 -17.01 10.14 -2.60
C ALA A 426 -17.36 8.95 -1.68
N ALA A 427 -16.43 8.49 -0.86
CA ALA A 427 -16.68 7.42 0.11
C ALA A 427 -17.70 7.82 1.17
N TRP A 428 -17.65 9.08 1.64
CA TRP A 428 -18.66 9.63 2.52
C TRP A 428 -20.05 9.68 1.86
N LEU A 429 -20.14 10.12 0.60
CA LEU A 429 -21.40 10.13 -0.16
C LEU A 429 -21.96 8.72 -0.44
N LEU A 430 -21.08 7.72 -0.52
CA LEU A 430 -21.46 6.31 -0.66
C LEU A 430 -21.88 5.68 0.68
N GLY A 431 -21.76 6.41 1.80
CA GLY A 431 -22.10 5.91 3.13
C GLY A 431 -21.13 4.85 3.65
N VAL A 432 -19.86 4.89 3.20
CA VAL A 432 -18.82 3.95 3.64
C VAL A 432 -18.41 4.20 5.08
N PHE A 433 -18.45 5.46 5.53
CA PHE A 433 -18.19 5.83 6.93
C PHE A 433 -18.95 7.07 7.37
#